data_AF-A0A816D4C1-F1
#
_entry.id   AF-A0A816D4C1-F1
#
_cell.length_a   1.000
_cell.length_b   1.000
_cell.length_c   1.000
_cell.angle_alpha   90.00
_cell.angle_beta   90.00
_cell.angle_gamma   90.00
#
_symmetry.space_group_name_H-M   'P 1'
#
loop_
_entity.id
_entity.type
_entity.pdbx_description
1 polymer ?
#
loop_
_entity_poly.entity_id
_entity_poly.type
_entity_poly.pdbx_seq_one_letter_code
_entity_poly.pdbx_strand_id
1 'polypeptide(L)'
;MISNRFRSLLLLNKTYSYSKRWSISTATKLSDTDIRISKKPIKKSMYAYKRSQTTYYDWIEAVNRVELNHTNFHRPLIIRSSVRQILRYMHDGYIDNEQWTAFRDYLVKKDIGVSRLFDGIFLHECIGYQRFLMALSYISYLQSENISLTPTSLAMLLLLAREIDIRKDFSEYRLNEQILLNAYQEFLSHNILPDSMLALPIIAGLTLTSQWKEALKYLPILDNDLDGMQQALGFVLTAAAKFHDYTLFFSLLDTISQTESIRLTEERQRIRLISDSDRIALDNKQKVTLDQKLKRPIAPSRIKESDYYLIAKTSQTYETFTDYLTGEKTKQIETLIKLLEKTASNGYIPPISFVKALERKLNELDSTRFKCEYIQFYPNGTSLDNKSVLPSMEPTDQECQIIHSFVRDNFQSLLESNCPKLAEDPSKLLNQLSNPFDVLFDCLHYPPLELDWRTRHPLYIKRVLYQIADEKGKRCLVIAKIDLADYIDSLRMPADLVSVVRVPYESIKSPLPLLSTLYHNPKTLLASPIDQRIYKTLLGLNNTDVFYRWIQTHQLIPVTKPDLVYLQAPCLYATRVHVNTNEWLVPYFDGSPLTESENVQTWFRVQINNN
;
A
#
# COMPACT_ATOMS: atom_id res chain seq x y z
N MET A 1 37.58 25.61 -17.45
CA MET A 1 38.24 25.28 -16.18
C MET A 1 37.59 24.04 -15.59
N ILE A 2 38.23 22.89 -15.79
CA ILE A 2 37.88 21.60 -15.16
C ILE A 2 39.05 21.28 -14.23
N SER A 3 38.75 21.03 -12.96
CA SER A 3 39.71 20.89 -11.87
C SER A 3 40.66 19.70 -12.06
N ASN A 4 41.97 19.96 -11.86
CA ASN A 4 43.09 19.01 -11.94
C ASN A 4 43.05 17.86 -10.91
N ARG A 5 41.94 17.62 -10.19
CA ARG A 5 41.80 16.53 -9.21
C ARG A 5 41.41 15.16 -9.80
N PHE A 6 41.12 15.06 -11.10
CA PHE A 6 40.64 13.81 -11.71
C PHE A 6 41.71 12.93 -12.39
N ARG A 7 42.97 13.38 -12.49
CA ARG A 7 44.03 12.63 -13.21
C ARG A 7 44.87 11.67 -12.36
N SER A 8 44.75 11.70 -11.03
CA SER A 8 45.52 10.82 -10.13
C SER A 8 44.85 9.46 -9.86
N LEU A 9 43.65 9.19 -10.39
CA LEU A 9 42.90 7.94 -10.14
C LEU A 9 43.05 6.86 -11.22
N LEU A 10 43.89 7.07 -12.25
CA LEU A 10 43.98 6.17 -13.42
C LEU A 10 45.34 5.46 -13.60
N LEU A 11 46.24 5.49 -12.59
CA LEU A 11 47.59 4.92 -12.71
C LEU A 11 47.99 3.84 -11.68
N LEU A 12 47.03 3.21 -11.00
CA LEU A 12 47.31 2.02 -10.18
C LEU A 12 46.40 0.87 -10.59
N ASN A 13 46.70 0.28 -11.75
CA ASN A 13 46.13 -0.99 -12.16
C ASN A 13 47.16 -1.81 -12.95
N LYS A 14 48.27 -2.13 -12.29
CA LYS A 14 49.14 -3.25 -12.66
C LYS A 14 49.60 -3.91 -11.37
N THR A 15 49.66 -5.24 -11.42
CA THR A 15 50.11 -6.20 -10.40
C THR A 15 49.19 -6.42 -9.20
N TYR A 16 48.29 -7.40 -9.30
CA TYR A 16 48.16 -8.53 -8.35
C TYR A 16 47.40 -9.66 -9.04
N SER A 17 48.15 -10.55 -9.70
CA SER A 17 47.66 -11.84 -10.19
C SER A 17 48.06 -12.92 -9.18
N TYR A 18 47.12 -13.35 -8.35
CA TYR A 18 47.19 -14.65 -7.69
C TYR A 18 45.83 -15.34 -7.80
N SER A 19 45.68 -16.17 -8.82
CA SER A 19 44.56 -17.10 -8.92
C SER A 19 44.85 -18.32 -8.04
N LYS A 20 44.33 -18.36 -6.81
CA LYS A 20 44.15 -19.63 -6.11
C LYS A 20 42.98 -20.37 -6.75
N ARG A 21 43.28 -21.44 -7.50
CA ARG A 21 42.30 -22.42 -7.95
C ARG A 21 41.68 -23.07 -6.71
N TRP A 22 40.36 -22.95 -6.57
CA TRP A 22 39.59 -23.74 -5.63
C TRP A 22 39.48 -25.16 -6.19
N SER A 23 40.03 -26.15 -5.50
CA SER A 23 39.79 -27.55 -5.78
C SER A 23 38.41 -27.92 -5.23
N ILE A 24 37.54 -28.43 -6.11
CA ILE A 24 36.28 -29.06 -5.72
C ILE A 24 36.64 -30.45 -5.22
N SER A 25 36.59 -30.67 -3.90
CA SER A 25 36.63 -32.02 -3.34
C SER A 25 35.31 -32.73 -3.65
N THR A 26 35.40 -33.95 -4.16
CA THR A 26 34.26 -34.85 -4.37
C THR A 26 33.68 -35.26 -3.02
N ALA A 27 32.42 -34.89 -2.78
CA ALA A 27 31.71 -35.20 -1.54
C ALA A 27 31.20 -36.66 -1.52
N THR A 28 31.41 -37.34 -0.40
CA THR A 28 30.74 -38.59 -0.01
C THR A 28 29.24 -38.35 0.23
N LYS A 29 28.41 -39.40 0.03
CA LYS A 29 26.95 -39.33 0.25
C LYS A 29 26.63 -38.98 1.71
N LEU A 30 25.91 -37.88 1.93
CA LEU A 30 25.42 -37.39 3.22
C LEU A 30 23.89 -37.24 3.20
N SER A 31 23.24 -37.39 4.37
CA SER A 31 21.80 -37.53 4.59
C SER A 31 20.96 -36.32 4.17
N ASP A 32 19.69 -36.55 3.85
CA ASP A 32 18.73 -35.54 3.36
C ASP A 32 18.23 -34.55 4.43
N THR A 33 18.76 -34.61 5.66
CA THR A 33 18.33 -33.79 6.81
C THR A 33 19.08 -32.47 6.96
N ASP A 34 20.21 -32.29 6.27
CA ASP A 34 21.09 -31.14 6.48
C ASP A 34 20.74 -29.96 5.55
N ILE A 35 20.73 -28.74 6.11
CA ILE A 35 20.56 -27.50 5.33
C ILE A 35 21.80 -27.30 4.43
N ARG A 36 21.71 -27.68 3.16
CA ARG A 36 22.79 -27.44 2.18
C ARG A 36 22.70 -26.00 1.66
N ILE A 37 23.65 -25.16 2.05
CA ILE A 37 23.82 -23.85 1.42
C ILE A 37 24.90 -24.00 0.36
N SER A 38 24.53 -23.74 -0.90
CA SER A 38 25.49 -23.69 -2.01
C SER A 38 26.60 -22.69 -1.66
N LYS A 39 27.85 -23.16 -1.58
CA LYS A 39 29.04 -22.30 -1.38
C LYS A 39 29.34 -21.41 -2.60
N LYS A 40 28.55 -21.48 -3.67
CA LYS A 40 28.76 -20.64 -4.86
C LYS A 40 28.28 -19.22 -4.54
N PRO A 41 29.14 -18.19 -4.67
CA PRO A 41 28.70 -16.82 -4.49
C PRO A 41 27.67 -16.44 -5.56
N ILE A 42 26.60 -15.75 -5.17
CA ILE A 42 25.64 -15.16 -6.12
C ILE A 42 26.44 -14.26 -7.07
N LYS A 43 26.37 -14.51 -8.39
CA LYS A 43 27.12 -13.71 -9.39
C LYS A 43 26.86 -12.19 -9.26
N LYS A 44 25.65 -11.78 -8.83
CA LYS A 44 25.28 -10.40 -8.51
C LYS A 44 25.91 -9.87 -7.21
N SER A 45 26.07 -10.67 -6.16
CA SER A 45 26.72 -10.22 -4.91
C SER A 45 28.21 -9.98 -5.12
N MET A 46 28.89 -10.78 -5.93
CA MET A 46 30.27 -10.50 -6.35
C MET A 46 30.41 -9.21 -7.17
N TYR A 47 29.42 -8.88 -7.99
CA TYR A 47 29.44 -7.65 -8.80
C TYR A 47 29.19 -6.40 -7.94
N ALA A 48 28.30 -6.49 -6.94
CA ALA A 48 28.12 -5.46 -5.92
C ALA A 48 29.39 -5.30 -5.06
N TYR A 49 29.96 -6.41 -4.59
CA TYR A 49 31.20 -6.46 -3.80
C TYR A 49 32.41 -5.82 -4.51
N LYS A 50 32.56 -6.02 -5.83
CA LYS A 50 33.64 -5.38 -6.60
C LYS A 50 33.44 -3.87 -6.82
N ARG A 51 32.18 -3.40 -6.89
CA ARG A 51 31.87 -1.97 -7.10
C ARG A 51 31.84 -1.17 -5.79
N SER A 52 31.80 -1.86 -4.64
CA SER A 52 31.56 -1.28 -3.33
C SER A 52 32.80 -1.15 -2.44
N GLN A 53 34.00 -1.49 -2.91
CA GLN A 53 35.24 -1.41 -2.12
C GLN A 53 35.59 -0.01 -1.56
N THR A 54 34.83 1.04 -1.86
CA THR A 54 35.06 2.40 -1.34
C THR A 54 34.20 2.77 -0.11
N THR A 55 33.24 1.95 0.33
CA THR A 55 32.30 2.33 1.41
C THR A 55 31.91 1.23 2.41
N TYR A 56 32.42 0.01 2.26
CA TYR A 56 31.94 -1.15 3.04
C TYR A 56 33.08 -1.77 3.84
N TYR A 57 32.76 -2.12 5.08
CA TYR A 57 33.72 -2.56 6.08
C TYR A 57 33.80 -4.09 6.13
N ASP A 58 35.00 -4.58 6.41
CA ASP A 58 35.17 -5.94 6.93
C ASP A 58 34.28 -6.09 8.18
N TRP A 59 33.74 -7.27 8.44
CA TRP A 59 32.78 -7.50 9.53
C TRP A 59 33.38 -7.13 10.90
N ILE A 60 34.69 -7.35 11.07
CA ILE A 60 35.43 -6.91 12.28
C ILE A 60 35.37 -5.39 12.42
N GLU A 61 35.51 -4.65 11.32
CA GLU A 61 35.44 -3.19 11.33
C GLU A 61 34.01 -2.67 11.51
N ALA A 62 33.01 -3.33 10.91
CA ALA A 62 31.60 -3.04 11.14
C ALA A 62 31.23 -3.15 12.63
N VAL A 63 31.69 -4.22 13.28
CA VAL A 63 31.46 -4.49 14.70
C VAL A 63 32.21 -3.50 15.59
N ASN A 64 33.46 -3.16 15.25
CA ASN A 64 34.25 -2.19 16.03
C ASN A 64 33.71 -0.75 15.98
N ARG A 65 32.83 -0.43 15.02
CA ARG A 65 32.16 0.88 14.90
C ARG A 65 30.89 1.00 15.75
N VAL A 66 30.44 -0.10 16.36
CA VAL A 66 29.27 -0.10 17.23
C VAL A 66 29.69 0.36 18.62
N GLU A 67 29.45 1.63 18.94
CA GLU A 67 29.59 2.16 20.29
C GLU A 67 28.44 1.63 21.17
N LEU A 68 28.78 0.78 22.14
CA LEU A 68 27.83 0.28 23.13
C LEU A 68 27.68 1.32 24.24
N ASN A 69 26.65 2.15 24.14
CA ASN A 69 26.28 3.02 25.26
C ASN A 69 25.69 2.15 26.38
N HIS A 70 26.50 1.88 27.40
CA HIS A 70 26.08 1.22 28.64
C HIS A 70 25.08 2.10 29.39
N THR A 71 23.81 2.00 28.99
CA THR A 71 22.69 2.60 29.70
C THR A 71 21.96 1.50 30.48
N ASN A 72 21.37 1.83 31.63
CA ASN A 72 20.60 0.90 32.47
C ASN A 72 19.29 0.40 31.82
N PHE A 73 19.16 0.48 30.49
CA PHE A 73 17.97 0.10 29.73
C PHE A 73 17.85 -1.42 29.54
N HIS A 74 16.63 -1.89 29.24
CA HIS A 74 16.29 -3.29 29.00
C HIS A 74 17.26 -3.97 28.01
N ARG A 75 18.01 -4.98 28.50
CA ARG A 75 19.02 -5.76 27.74
C ARG A 75 18.57 -6.20 26.33
N PRO A 76 17.33 -6.69 26.08
CA PRO A 76 16.90 -7.07 24.73
C PRO A 76 16.92 -5.93 23.70
N LEU A 77 16.61 -4.69 24.12
CA LEU A 77 16.63 -3.53 23.23
C LEU A 77 18.06 -3.14 22.85
N ILE A 78 19.00 -3.26 23.79
CA ILE A 78 20.43 -3.02 23.55
C ILE A 78 20.93 -4.04 22.54
N ILE A 79 20.68 -5.34 22.76
CA ILE A 79 21.07 -6.41 21.83
C ILE A 79 20.51 -6.14 20.43
N ARG A 80 19.21 -5.83 20.33
CA ARG A 80 18.56 -5.53 19.06
C ARG A 80 19.17 -4.31 18.37
N SER A 81 19.47 -3.25 19.10
CA SER A 81 20.12 -2.05 18.58
C SER A 81 21.53 -2.37 18.04
N SER A 82 22.33 -3.12 18.79
CA SER A 82 23.67 -3.53 18.37
C SER A 82 23.64 -4.40 17.12
N VAL A 83 22.75 -5.40 17.06
CA VAL A 83 22.55 -6.23 15.87
C VAL A 83 22.16 -5.38 14.66
N ARG A 84 21.24 -4.42 14.83
CA ARG A 84 20.86 -3.48 13.76
C ARG A 84 22.05 -2.69 13.24
N GLN A 85 22.91 -2.19 14.13
CA GLN A 85 24.09 -1.44 13.72
C GLN A 85 25.07 -2.33 12.95
N ILE A 86 25.30 -3.57 13.42
CA ILE A 86 26.15 -4.54 12.74
C ILE A 86 25.61 -4.83 11.33
N LEU A 87 24.32 -5.18 11.22
CA LEU A 87 23.70 -5.56 9.93
C LEU A 87 23.63 -4.41 8.92
N ARG A 88 23.64 -3.14 9.36
CA ARG A 88 23.72 -1.97 8.46
C ARG A 88 25.02 -1.94 7.66
N TYR A 89 26.11 -2.42 8.26
CA TYR A 89 27.42 -2.42 7.62
C TYR A 89 27.75 -3.72 6.90
N MET A 90 26.99 -4.80 7.16
CA MET A 90 27.22 -6.09 6.53
C MET A 90 26.36 -6.30 5.28
N HIS A 91 26.94 -6.94 4.26
CA HIS A 91 26.21 -7.43 3.09
C HIS A 91 25.58 -8.79 3.34
N ASP A 92 24.53 -9.13 2.58
CA ASP A 92 24.03 -10.50 2.57
C ASP A 92 25.06 -11.42 1.92
N GLY A 93 25.52 -12.41 2.67
CA GLY A 93 26.61 -13.30 2.27
C GLY A 93 26.73 -14.45 3.23
N TYR A 94 27.31 -15.54 2.73
CA TYR A 94 27.63 -16.71 3.54
C TYR A 94 28.86 -16.40 4.41
N ILE A 95 28.74 -16.66 5.71
CA ILE A 95 29.81 -16.54 6.70
C ILE A 95 30.17 -17.95 7.15
N ASP A 96 31.48 -18.26 7.18
CA ASP A 96 31.94 -19.59 7.61
C ASP A 96 31.95 -19.75 9.13
N ASN A 97 32.12 -20.99 9.59
CA ASN A 97 32.05 -21.31 11.02
C ASN A 97 33.14 -20.62 11.84
N GLU A 98 34.33 -20.43 11.28
CA GLU A 98 35.44 -19.78 11.98
C GLU A 98 35.12 -18.31 12.24
N GLN A 99 34.58 -17.62 11.23
CA GLN A 99 34.10 -16.24 11.36
C GLN A 99 32.94 -16.13 12.35
N TRP A 100 31.99 -17.07 12.35
CA TRP A 100 30.88 -17.08 13.31
C TRP A 100 31.33 -17.29 14.75
N THR A 101 32.29 -18.20 14.98
CA THR A 101 32.89 -18.41 16.30
C THR A 101 33.59 -17.14 16.77
N ALA A 102 34.42 -16.52 15.93
CA ALA A 102 35.09 -15.27 16.26
C ALA A 102 34.10 -14.13 16.59
N PHE A 103 32.96 -14.08 15.87
CA PHE A 103 31.89 -13.13 16.12
C PHE A 103 31.20 -13.36 17.47
N ARG A 104 30.81 -14.61 17.79
CA ARG A 104 30.20 -14.92 19.09
C ARG A 104 31.15 -14.65 20.24
N ASP A 105 32.42 -15.04 20.11
CA ASP A 105 33.45 -14.77 21.11
C ASP A 105 33.61 -13.27 21.36
N TYR A 106 33.53 -12.45 20.30
CA TYR A 106 33.54 -11.01 20.43
C TYR A 106 32.33 -10.49 21.21
N LEU A 107 31.12 -10.96 20.91
CA LEU A 107 29.90 -10.55 21.62
C LEU A 107 29.95 -10.93 23.09
N VAL A 108 30.50 -12.11 23.42
CA VAL A 108 30.76 -12.53 24.80
C VAL A 108 31.75 -11.58 25.48
N LYS A 109 32.88 -11.27 24.83
CA LYS A 109 33.89 -10.35 25.38
C LYS A 109 33.35 -8.94 25.65
N LYS A 110 32.35 -8.49 24.90
CA LYS A 110 31.73 -7.17 25.05
C LYS A 110 30.60 -7.12 26.08
N ASP A 111 30.34 -8.21 26.81
CA ASP A 111 29.22 -8.34 27.74
C ASP A 111 27.86 -7.99 27.09
N ILE A 112 27.77 -8.11 25.76
CA ILE A 112 26.49 -8.02 25.04
C ILE A 112 25.61 -9.22 25.43
N GLY A 113 26.26 -10.27 25.98
CA GLY A 113 25.63 -11.50 26.37
C GLY A 113 25.15 -12.23 25.12
N VAL A 114 25.78 -13.36 24.81
CA VAL A 114 25.14 -14.37 23.96
C VAL A 114 24.03 -15.00 24.80
N SER A 115 23.00 -14.20 25.06
CA SER A 115 21.82 -14.62 25.79
C SER A 115 21.07 -15.64 24.93
N ARG A 116 20.23 -16.46 25.55
CA ARG A 116 19.29 -17.34 24.83
C ARG A 116 18.41 -16.58 23.82
N LEU A 117 18.28 -15.26 23.97
CA LEU A 117 17.51 -14.39 23.08
C LEU A 117 18.31 -13.85 21.90
N PHE A 118 19.66 -13.89 21.96
CA PHE A 118 20.51 -13.32 20.91
C PHE A 118 20.22 -13.97 19.55
N ASP A 119 20.21 -15.30 19.50
CA ASP A 119 20.07 -16.05 18.25
C ASP A 119 18.76 -15.70 17.53
N GLY A 120 17.64 -15.67 18.27
CA GLY A 120 16.34 -15.30 17.75
C GLY A 120 16.25 -13.84 17.29
N ILE A 121 16.81 -12.90 18.08
CA ILE A 121 16.87 -11.47 17.71
C ILE A 121 17.74 -11.28 16.46
N PHE A 122 18.88 -11.98 16.37
CA PHE A 122 19.78 -11.92 15.25
C PHE A 122 19.09 -12.38 13.96
N LEU A 123 18.47 -13.55 13.98
CA LEU A 123 17.71 -14.08 12.84
C LEU A 123 16.56 -13.15 12.43
N HIS A 124 15.81 -12.63 13.40
CA HIS A 124 14.73 -11.68 13.14
C HIS A 124 15.24 -10.43 12.42
N GLU A 125 16.34 -9.83 12.89
CA GLU A 125 16.91 -8.65 12.24
C GLU A 125 17.52 -9.00 10.88
N CYS A 126 18.16 -10.16 10.70
CA CYS A 126 18.60 -10.61 9.37
C CYS A 126 17.42 -10.67 8.38
N ILE A 127 16.28 -11.23 8.78
CA ILE A 127 15.07 -11.26 7.94
C ILE A 127 14.61 -9.83 7.62
N GLY A 128 14.52 -8.95 8.62
CA GLY A 128 14.11 -7.56 8.44
C GLY A 128 15.01 -6.74 7.50
N TYR A 129 16.32 -7.00 7.51
CA TYR A 129 17.29 -6.39 6.58
C TYR A 129 17.51 -7.18 5.29
N GLN A 130 16.71 -8.23 5.05
CA GLN A 130 16.81 -9.11 3.88
C GLN A 130 18.22 -9.71 3.72
N ARG A 131 18.79 -10.19 4.83
CA ARG A 131 20.09 -10.87 4.95
C ARG A 131 19.88 -12.39 5.08
N PHE A 132 19.25 -13.00 4.09
CA PHE A 132 18.80 -14.39 4.20
C PHE A 132 19.94 -15.40 4.14
N LEU A 133 20.96 -15.18 3.31
CA LEU A 133 22.13 -16.07 3.24
C LEU A 133 22.90 -16.05 4.56
N MET A 134 23.01 -14.88 5.17
CA MET A 134 23.63 -14.73 6.48
C MET A 134 22.86 -15.51 7.54
N ALA A 135 21.53 -15.35 7.59
CA ALA A 135 20.67 -16.09 8.51
C ALA A 135 20.80 -17.62 8.33
N LEU A 136 20.76 -18.11 7.09
CA LEU A 136 20.95 -19.52 6.78
C LEU A 136 22.33 -20.02 7.24
N SER A 137 23.40 -19.26 6.96
CA SER A 137 24.76 -19.63 7.38
C SER A 137 24.90 -19.66 8.90
N TYR A 138 24.20 -18.77 9.60
CA TYR A 138 24.18 -18.74 11.05
C TYR A 138 23.46 -19.96 11.64
N ILE A 139 22.33 -20.36 11.07
CA ILE A 139 21.62 -21.58 11.48
C ILE A 139 22.49 -22.82 11.25
N SER A 140 23.17 -22.88 10.11
CA SER A 140 24.09 -23.98 9.79
C SER A 140 25.26 -24.04 10.79
N TYR A 141 25.78 -22.88 11.18
CA TYR A 141 26.80 -22.76 12.21
C TYR A 141 26.30 -23.32 13.56
N LEU A 142 25.12 -22.87 14.03
CA LEU A 142 24.54 -23.36 15.29
C LEU A 142 24.40 -24.88 15.29
N GLN A 143 23.90 -25.45 14.20
CA GLN A 143 23.76 -26.90 14.03
C GLN A 143 25.13 -27.61 14.07
N SER A 144 26.13 -27.08 13.36
CA SER A 144 27.46 -27.70 13.30
C SER A 144 28.21 -27.67 14.63
N GLU A 145 27.95 -26.66 15.47
CA GLU A 145 28.49 -26.55 16.83
C GLU A 145 27.62 -27.28 17.87
N ASN A 146 26.60 -28.02 17.43
CA ASN A 146 25.62 -28.70 18.29
C ASN A 146 24.93 -27.76 19.30
N ILE A 147 24.74 -26.49 18.92
CA ILE A 147 24.00 -25.51 19.71
C ILE A 147 22.51 -25.66 19.39
N SER A 148 21.74 -26.11 20.38
CA SER A 148 20.28 -26.25 20.25
C SER A 148 19.63 -24.91 19.93
N LEU A 149 18.73 -24.90 18.93
CA LEU A 149 17.98 -23.69 18.59
C LEU A 149 16.96 -23.38 19.69
N THR A 150 16.86 -22.11 20.08
CA THR A 150 15.82 -21.70 21.03
C THR A 150 14.46 -21.62 20.34
N PRO A 151 13.34 -21.64 21.08
CA PRO A 151 12.00 -21.50 20.52
C PRO A 151 11.84 -20.28 19.59
N THR A 152 12.45 -19.14 19.96
CA THR A 152 12.48 -17.96 19.09
C THR A 152 13.28 -18.19 17.82
N SER A 153 14.44 -18.84 17.89
CA SER A 153 15.25 -19.17 16.70
C SER A 153 14.54 -20.16 15.78
N LEU A 154 13.86 -21.16 16.32
CA LEU A 154 13.04 -22.12 15.57
C LEU A 154 11.89 -21.41 14.83
N ALA A 155 11.17 -20.53 15.53
CA ALA A 155 10.14 -19.70 14.92
C ALA A 155 10.73 -18.81 13.81
N MET A 156 11.88 -18.17 14.03
CA MET A 156 12.53 -17.34 12.99
C MET A 156 13.03 -18.15 11.79
N LEU A 157 13.46 -19.41 11.99
CA LEU A 157 13.78 -20.32 10.88
C LEU A 157 12.55 -20.59 10.00
N LEU A 158 11.38 -20.80 10.62
CA LEU A 158 10.10 -20.98 9.91
C LEU A 158 9.72 -19.73 9.10
N LEU A 159 9.90 -18.53 9.66
CA LEU A 159 9.68 -17.28 8.93
C LEU A 159 10.69 -17.08 7.79
N LEU A 160 11.97 -17.37 8.05
CA LEU A 160 13.04 -17.30 7.04
C LEU A 160 12.72 -18.20 5.84
N ALA A 161 12.23 -19.41 6.09
CA ALA A 161 11.81 -20.33 5.03
C ALA A 161 10.75 -19.71 4.12
N ARG A 162 9.77 -19.00 4.70
CA ARG A 162 8.70 -18.32 3.98
C ARG A 162 9.23 -17.17 3.13
N GLU A 163 10.11 -16.35 3.69
CA GLU A 163 10.73 -15.22 2.98
C GLU A 163 11.62 -15.67 1.81
N ILE A 164 12.26 -16.84 1.94
CA ILE A 164 13.00 -17.48 0.84
C ILE A 164 12.04 -18.03 -0.22
N ASP A 165 10.97 -18.72 0.17
CA ASP A 165 10.04 -19.35 -0.76
C ASP A 165 9.41 -18.35 -1.74
N ILE A 166 9.06 -17.16 -1.24
CA ILE A 166 8.45 -16.09 -2.06
C ILE A 166 9.42 -15.44 -3.05
N ARG A 167 10.74 -15.62 -2.88
CA ARG A 167 11.76 -14.98 -3.72
C ARG A 167 12.31 -15.92 -4.77
N LYS A 168 11.98 -15.68 -6.04
CA LYS A 168 12.43 -16.49 -7.19
C LYS A 168 13.96 -16.55 -7.31
N ASP A 169 14.67 -15.50 -6.91
CA ASP A 169 16.13 -15.44 -6.90
C ASP A 169 16.80 -16.28 -5.81
N PHE A 170 16.02 -16.77 -4.83
CA PHE A 170 16.48 -17.65 -3.76
C PHE A 170 15.94 -19.09 -3.89
N SER A 171 15.44 -19.48 -5.06
CA SER A 171 14.83 -20.80 -5.26
C SER A 171 15.76 -21.98 -4.94
N GLU A 172 17.08 -21.81 -5.09
CA GLU A 172 18.09 -22.83 -4.76
C GLU A 172 18.32 -23.03 -3.26
N TYR A 173 17.86 -22.08 -2.43
CA TYR A 173 18.00 -22.10 -0.97
C TYR A 173 16.70 -22.47 -0.24
N ARG A 174 15.66 -22.91 -0.98
CA ARG A 174 14.39 -23.35 -0.39
C ARG A 174 14.63 -24.53 0.54
N LEU A 175 14.10 -24.41 1.75
CA LEU A 175 14.22 -25.47 2.75
C LEU A 175 13.26 -26.62 2.43
N ASN A 176 13.73 -27.84 2.66
CA ASN A 176 12.91 -29.04 2.56
C ASN A 176 11.80 -29.01 3.62
N GLU A 177 10.61 -29.48 3.25
CA GLU A 177 9.48 -29.64 4.16
C GLU A 177 9.84 -30.36 5.47
N GLN A 178 10.65 -31.42 5.42
CA GLN A 178 11.05 -32.18 6.61
C GLN A 178 11.83 -31.32 7.61
N ILE A 179 12.64 -30.38 7.14
CA ILE A 179 13.39 -29.46 8.00
C ILE A 179 12.42 -28.53 8.74
N LEU A 180 11.37 -28.07 8.05
CA LEU A 180 10.33 -27.21 8.65
C LEU A 180 9.50 -27.98 9.67
N LEU A 181 9.10 -29.21 9.36
CA LEU A 181 8.35 -30.07 10.28
C LEU A 181 9.20 -30.42 11.50
N ASN A 182 10.49 -30.74 11.34
CA ASN A 182 11.39 -31.01 12.46
C ASN A 182 11.53 -29.78 13.37
N ALA A 183 11.74 -28.59 12.78
CA ALA A 183 11.83 -27.34 13.55
C ALA A 183 10.54 -27.05 14.33
N TYR A 184 9.38 -27.34 13.74
CA TYR A 184 8.09 -27.20 14.42
C TYR A 184 7.91 -28.22 15.57
N GLN A 185 8.28 -29.49 15.37
CA GLN A 185 8.21 -30.50 16.43
C GLN A 185 9.18 -30.21 17.57
N GLU A 186 10.39 -29.74 17.25
CA GLU A 186 11.36 -29.27 18.25
C GLU A 186 10.79 -28.09 19.04
N PHE A 187 10.13 -27.13 18.37
CA PHE A 187 9.47 -26.01 19.03
C PHE A 187 8.40 -26.49 20.03
N LEU A 188 7.55 -27.44 19.63
CA LEU A 188 6.53 -28.01 20.51
C LEU A 188 7.12 -28.72 21.73
N SER A 189 8.29 -29.37 21.58
CA SER A 189 8.96 -30.08 22.68
C SER A 189 9.41 -29.16 23.83
N HIS A 190 9.53 -27.85 23.57
CA HIS A 190 9.86 -26.87 24.60
C HIS A 190 8.68 -26.51 25.52
N ASN A 191 7.45 -26.98 25.23
CA ASN A 191 6.23 -26.70 26.01
C ASN A 191 5.98 -25.19 26.25
N ILE A 192 6.29 -24.35 25.26
CA ILE A 192 6.05 -22.91 25.32
C ILE A 192 4.76 -22.58 24.56
N LEU A 193 3.87 -21.82 25.20
CA LEU A 193 2.71 -21.23 24.54
C LEU A 193 3.19 -20.06 23.65
N PRO A 194 2.91 -20.09 22.32
CA PRO A 194 3.29 -18.98 21.44
C PRO A 194 2.55 -17.70 21.81
N ASP A 195 3.27 -16.58 21.82
CA ASP A 195 2.70 -15.24 21.81
C ASP A 195 2.51 -14.76 20.35
N SER A 196 2.05 -13.51 20.17
CA SER A 196 1.87 -12.93 18.83
C SER A 196 3.20 -12.86 18.04
N MET A 197 4.33 -12.66 18.72
CA MET A 197 5.65 -12.60 18.09
C MET A 197 6.09 -13.96 17.52
N LEU A 198 5.71 -15.06 18.16
CA LEU A 198 6.04 -16.42 17.71
C LEU A 198 4.97 -17.02 16.78
N ALA A 199 3.69 -16.66 16.99
CA ALA A 199 2.57 -17.21 16.21
C ALA A 199 2.70 -16.93 14.71
N LEU A 200 3.00 -15.68 14.32
CA LEU A 200 3.13 -15.31 12.91
C LEU A 200 4.24 -16.12 12.20
N PRO A 201 5.48 -16.20 12.72
CA PRO A 201 6.52 -17.07 12.16
C PRO A 201 6.15 -18.55 12.05
N ILE A 202 5.46 -19.10 13.07
CA ILE A 202 5.01 -20.50 13.06
C ILE A 202 4.01 -20.73 11.92
N ILE A 203 3.03 -19.84 11.77
CA ILE A 203 2.06 -19.85 10.66
C ILE A 203 2.80 -19.77 9.33
N ALA A 204 3.78 -18.87 9.21
CA ALA A 204 4.56 -18.66 7.99
C ALA A 204 5.29 -19.94 7.53
N GLY A 205 5.91 -20.69 8.45
CA GLY A 205 6.58 -21.94 8.08
C GLY A 205 5.63 -23.10 7.84
N LEU A 206 4.62 -23.29 8.70
CA LEU A 206 3.65 -24.39 8.56
C LEU A 206 2.91 -24.32 7.22
N THR A 207 2.60 -23.12 6.75
CA THR A 207 1.92 -22.88 5.46
C THR A 207 2.72 -23.33 4.23
N LEU A 208 4.00 -23.66 4.39
CA LEU A 208 4.82 -24.25 3.32
C LEU A 208 4.71 -25.78 3.26
N THR A 209 4.19 -26.43 4.31
CA THR A 209 4.19 -27.88 4.51
C THR A 209 2.83 -28.52 4.25
N SER A 210 2.79 -29.84 4.10
CA SER A 210 1.55 -30.62 4.03
C SER A 210 0.68 -30.50 5.29
N GLN A 211 1.26 -30.10 6.43
CA GLN A 211 0.56 -29.86 7.70
C GLN A 211 0.06 -28.41 7.86
N TRP A 212 -0.06 -27.64 6.78
CA TRP A 212 -0.41 -26.22 6.84
C TRP A 212 -1.68 -25.89 7.63
N LYS A 213 -2.66 -26.80 7.74
CA LYS A 213 -3.89 -26.58 8.51
C LYS A 213 -3.63 -26.43 10.01
N GLU A 214 -2.51 -26.94 10.51
CA GLU A 214 -2.08 -26.70 11.90
C GLU A 214 -1.83 -25.21 12.18
N ALA A 215 -1.49 -24.43 11.15
CA ALA A 215 -1.32 -22.98 11.26
C ALA A 215 -2.60 -22.27 11.74
N LEU A 216 -3.78 -22.81 11.42
CA LEU A 216 -5.07 -22.21 11.78
C LEU A 216 -5.26 -22.10 13.30
N LYS A 217 -4.64 -23.00 14.08
CA LYS A 217 -4.71 -23.00 15.55
C LYS A 217 -4.06 -21.76 16.18
N TYR A 218 -3.16 -21.11 15.44
CA TYR A 218 -2.41 -19.95 15.92
C TYR A 218 -3.02 -18.61 15.48
N LEU A 219 -4.00 -18.61 14.57
CA LEU A 219 -4.67 -17.38 14.13
C LEU A 219 -5.30 -16.60 15.30
N PRO A 220 -6.04 -17.22 16.25
CA PRO A 220 -6.66 -16.48 17.36
C PRO A 220 -5.66 -15.74 18.27
N ILE A 221 -4.39 -16.15 18.29
CA ILE A 221 -3.33 -15.48 19.07
C ILE A 221 -3.05 -14.07 18.50
N LEU A 222 -3.34 -13.86 17.21
CA LEU A 222 -3.13 -12.62 16.49
C LEU A 222 -4.37 -11.70 16.49
N ASP A 223 -5.46 -12.04 17.18
CA ASP A 223 -6.70 -11.23 17.17
C ASP A 223 -6.48 -9.77 17.61
N ASN A 224 -5.48 -9.53 18.47
CA ASN A 224 -5.09 -8.19 18.94
C ASN A 224 -3.96 -7.55 18.12
N ASP A 225 -3.33 -8.30 17.21
CA ASP A 225 -2.27 -7.83 16.31
C ASP A 225 -2.78 -7.87 14.87
N LEU A 226 -3.53 -6.85 14.53
CA LEU A 226 -4.15 -6.67 13.22
C LEU A 226 -3.16 -6.81 12.05
N ASP A 227 -1.97 -6.19 12.16
CA ASP A 227 -0.96 -6.26 11.10
C ASP A 227 -0.44 -7.69 10.99
N GLY A 228 -0.17 -8.36 12.12
CA GLY A 228 0.18 -9.78 12.19
C GLY A 228 -0.89 -10.69 11.57
N MET A 229 -2.15 -10.50 11.96
CA MET A 229 -3.31 -11.25 11.46
C MET A 229 -3.43 -11.14 9.95
N GLN A 230 -3.31 -9.93 9.37
CA GLN A 230 -3.36 -9.75 7.92
C GLN A 230 -2.25 -10.52 7.19
N GLN A 231 -1.02 -10.54 7.72
CA GLN A 231 0.06 -11.32 7.08
C GLN A 231 -0.18 -12.83 7.23
N ALA A 232 -0.61 -13.27 8.41
CA ALA A 232 -0.93 -14.66 8.68
C ALA A 232 -2.03 -15.17 7.74
N LEU A 233 -3.11 -14.42 7.55
CA LEU A 233 -4.18 -14.74 6.61
C LEU A 233 -3.66 -14.82 5.17
N GLY A 234 -2.75 -13.93 4.76
CA GLY A 234 -2.09 -14.03 3.44
C GLY A 234 -1.27 -15.32 3.27
N PHE A 235 -0.57 -15.77 4.31
CA PHE A 235 0.15 -17.04 4.30
C PHE A 235 -0.80 -18.24 4.20
N VAL A 236 -1.87 -18.25 5.00
CA VAL A 236 -2.86 -19.33 5.00
C VAL A 236 -3.62 -19.38 3.68
N LEU A 237 -4.01 -18.24 3.09
CA LEU A 237 -4.60 -18.20 1.76
C LEU A 237 -3.66 -18.77 0.70
N THR A 238 -2.38 -18.42 0.76
CA THR A 238 -1.38 -18.98 -0.15
C THR A 238 -1.30 -20.51 -0.01
N ALA A 239 -1.32 -21.03 1.21
CA ALA A 239 -1.35 -22.47 1.46
C ALA A 239 -2.63 -23.12 0.95
N ALA A 240 -3.79 -22.57 1.27
CA ALA A 240 -5.09 -23.07 0.80
C ALA A 240 -5.12 -23.18 -0.73
N ALA A 241 -4.58 -22.17 -1.43
CA ALA A 241 -4.45 -22.21 -2.88
C ALA A 241 -3.47 -23.29 -3.37
N LYS A 242 -2.27 -23.34 -2.78
CA LYS A 242 -1.20 -24.32 -3.10
C LYS A 242 -1.67 -25.77 -2.91
N PHE A 243 -2.45 -26.04 -1.88
CA PHE A 243 -2.98 -27.36 -1.52
C PHE A 243 -4.41 -27.59 -2.02
N HIS A 244 -4.90 -26.76 -2.95
CA HIS A 244 -6.19 -26.90 -3.63
C HIS A 244 -7.42 -26.94 -2.70
N ASP A 245 -7.33 -26.33 -1.51
CA ASP A 245 -8.46 -26.14 -0.58
C ASP A 245 -9.19 -24.83 -0.90
N TYR A 246 -9.84 -24.80 -2.07
CA TYR A 246 -10.50 -23.60 -2.58
C TYR A 246 -11.69 -23.16 -1.73
N THR A 247 -12.35 -24.09 -1.05
CA THR A 247 -13.45 -23.77 -0.13
C THR A 247 -12.95 -22.92 1.03
N LEU A 248 -11.87 -23.34 1.70
CA LEU A 248 -11.27 -22.57 2.78
C LEU A 248 -10.63 -21.26 2.27
N PHE A 249 -10.04 -21.27 1.07
CA PHE A 249 -9.52 -20.05 0.43
C PHE A 249 -10.60 -18.97 0.31
N PHE A 250 -11.76 -19.30 -0.27
CA PHE A 250 -12.84 -18.32 -0.44
C PHE A 250 -13.47 -17.90 0.89
N SER A 251 -13.61 -18.80 1.87
CA SER A 251 -14.11 -18.41 3.19
C SER A 251 -13.16 -17.45 3.91
N LEU A 252 -11.85 -17.65 3.79
CA LEU A 252 -10.85 -16.76 4.38
C LEU A 252 -10.81 -15.40 3.68
N LEU A 253 -11.00 -15.35 2.35
CA LEU A 253 -11.15 -14.07 1.65
C LEU A 253 -12.36 -13.28 2.17
N ASP A 254 -13.47 -13.97 2.47
CA ASP A 254 -14.63 -13.34 3.07
C ASP A 254 -14.34 -12.86 4.49
N THR A 255 -13.61 -13.64 5.30
CA THR A 255 -13.16 -13.22 6.63
C THR A 255 -12.29 -11.97 6.57
N ILE A 256 -11.31 -11.91 5.66
CA ILE A 256 -10.45 -10.72 5.50
C ILE A 256 -11.28 -9.48 5.17
N SER A 257 -12.23 -9.59 4.24
CA SER A 257 -13.12 -8.49 3.87
C SER A 257 -13.95 -8.00 5.06
N GLN A 258 -14.46 -8.93 5.89
CA GLN A 258 -15.20 -8.60 7.10
C GLN A 258 -14.32 -7.97 8.19
N THR A 259 -13.14 -8.54 8.48
CA THR A 259 -12.20 -8.01 9.48
C THR A 259 -11.75 -6.59 9.12
N GLU A 260 -11.47 -6.33 7.84
CA GLU A 260 -11.13 -4.99 7.37
C GLU A 260 -12.29 -4.01 7.55
N SER A 261 -13.52 -4.43 7.26
CA SER A 261 -14.72 -3.61 7.48
C SER A 261 -14.92 -3.26 8.97
N ILE A 262 -14.72 -4.22 9.87
CA ILE A 262 -14.80 -4.03 11.32
C ILE A 262 -13.73 -3.04 11.79
N ARG A 263 -12.47 -3.27 11.42
CA ARG A 263 -11.33 -2.41 11.73
C ARG A 263 -11.55 -0.98 11.27
N LEU A 264 -12.03 -0.80 10.04
CA LEU A 264 -12.36 0.51 9.50
C LEU A 264 -13.49 1.18 10.26
N THR A 265 -14.41 0.42 10.86
CA THR A 265 -15.51 0.92 11.68
C THR A 265 -15.00 1.33 13.07
N GLU A 266 -14.16 0.52 13.70
CA GLU A 266 -13.53 0.83 14.99
C GLU A 266 -12.62 2.06 14.92
N GLU A 267 -11.79 2.16 13.88
CA GLU A 267 -10.93 3.33 13.68
C GLU A 267 -11.76 4.60 13.47
N ARG A 268 -12.89 4.50 12.76
CA ARG A 268 -13.83 5.62 12.62
C ARG A 268 -14.47 5.99 13.97
N GLN A 269 -14.83 5.00 14.80
CA GLN A 269 -15.37 5.25 16.13
C GLN A 269 -14.32 5.93 17.03
N ARG A 270 -13.06 5.49 17.00
CA ARG A 270 -11.96 6.18 17.70
C ARG A 270 -11.83 7.62 17.26
N ILE A 271 -11.80 7.89 15.96
CA ILE A 271 -11.69 9.26 15.40
C ILE A 271 -12.88 10.16 15.83
N ARG A 272 -14.07 9.57 15.99
CA ARG A 272 -15.28 10.27 16.49
C ARG A 272 -15.21 10.56 17.99
N LEU A 273 -14.60 9.68 18.78
CA LEU A 273 -14.50 9.79 20.24
C LEU A 273 -13.38 10.74 20.70
N ILE A 274 -12.43 11.09 19.83
CA ILE A 274 -11.45 12.14 20.14
C ILE A 274 -12.21 13.46 20.27
N SER A 275 -12.32 13.96 21.50
CA SER A 275 -13.00 15.22 21.82
C SER A 275 -12.36 16.40 21.07
N ASP A 276 -13.13 17.46 20.78
CA ASP A 276 -12.57 18.65 20.14
C ASP A 276 -11.45 19.29 20.98
N SER A 277 -11.51 19.16 22.30
CA SER A 277 -10.40 19.55 23.21
C SER A 277 -9.15 18.71 23.02
N ASP A 278 -9.28 17.40 22.79
CA ASP A 278 -8.14 16.52 22.52
C ASP A 278 -7.58 16.73 21.11
N ARG A 279 -8.43 17.06 20.12
CA ARG A 279 -7.99 17.47 18.78
C ARG A 279 -7.13 18.73 18.84
N ILE A 280 -7.57 19.75 19.58
CA ILE A 280 -6.80 20.98 19.78
C ILE A 280 -5.50 20.71 20.55
N ALA A 281 -5.52 19.83 21.55
CA ALA A 281 -4.32 19.43 22.30
C ALA A 281 -3.33 18.61 21.44
N LEU A 282 -3.82 17.72 20.56
CA LEU A 282 -3.01 16.98 19.59
C LEU A 282 -2.42 17.92 18.51
N ASP A 283 -3.22 18.82 17.93
CA ASP A 283 -2.73 19.80 16.93
C ASP A 283 -1.66 20.73 17.53
N ASN A 284 -1.75 21.05 18.82
CA ASN A 284 -0.76 21.90 19.50
C ASN A 284 0.49 21.13 19.99
N LYS A 285 0.41 19.84 20.34
CA LYS A 285 1.57 19.04 20.77
C LYS A 285 2.27 18.25 19.64
N GLN A 286 1.59 17.99 18.51
CA GLN A 286 2.11 17.14 17.43
C GLN A 286 2.41 17.88 16.11
N LYS A 287 2.52 19.21 16.13
CA LYS A 287 2.92 20.00 14.96
C LYS A 287 4.24 19.57 14.29
N VAL A 288 5.07 18.77 14.95
CA VAL A 288 6.34 18.25 14.40
C VAL A 288 6.23 16.81 13.86
N THR A 289 5.31 15.99 14.37
CA THR A 289 5.19 14.56 13.99
C THR A 289 4.01 14.27 13.08
N LEU A 290 2.92 15.05 13.16
CA LEU A 290 1.78 14.91 12.25
C LEU A 290 2.15 15.40 10.84
N ASP A 291 2.90 16.50 10.74
CA ASP A 291 3.48 17.00 9.47
C ASP A 291 4.45 16.00 8.84
N GLN A 292 5.18 15.19 9.63
CA GLN A 292 6.05 14.13 9.10
C GLN A 292 5.29 12.86 8.67
N LYS A 293 4.12 12.60 9.25
CA LYS A 293 3.22 11.52 8.81
C LYS A 293 2.37 11.93 7.60
N LEU A 294 2.00 13.22 7.50
CA LEU A 294 1.26 13.80 6.37
C LEU A 294 2.15 14.17 5.17
N LYS A 295 3.47 14.32 5.36
CA LYS A 295 4.46 14.50 4.27
C LYS A 295 4.91 13.19 3.61
N ARG A 296 4.49 12.03 4.11
CA ARG A 296 4.55 10.80 3.31
C ARG A 296 3.43 10.90 2.28
N PRO A 297 3.67 10.58 1.00
CA PRO A 297 2.64 10.69 -0.02
C PRO A 297 1.42 9.91 0.46
N ILE A 298 0.35 10.65 0.75
CA ILE A 298 -0.95 10.08 1.06
C ILE A 298 -1.30 9.27 -0.16
N ALA A 299 -1.35 7.95 -0.01
CA ALA A 299 -1.87 7.05 -1.01
C ALA A 299 -3.22 7.59 -1.49
N PRO A 300 -3.50 7.59 -2.82
CA PRO A 300 -4.71 8.17 -3.39
C PRO A 300 -5.90 7.71 -2.57
N SER A 301 -6.69 8.64 -2.08
CA SER A 301 -7.82 8.42 -1.17
C SER A 301 -8.91 7.47 -1.68
N ARG A 302 -8.77 6.94 -2.90
CA ARG A 302 -9.48 5.78 -3.46
C ARG A 302 -9.09 4.45 -2.82
N ILE A 303 -7.87 4.35 -2.29
CA ILE A 303 -7.24 3.18 -1.70
C ILE A 303 -6.46 3.70 -0.49
N LYS A 304 -6.93 3.47 0.74
CA LYS A 304 -6.18 3.85 1.95
C LYS A 304 -4.78 3.22 1.92
N GLU A 305 -3.80 3.78 2.61
CA GLU A 305 -2.47 3.15 2.75
C GLU A 305 -2.56 1.70 3.28
N SER A 306 -3.57 1.43 4.11
CA SER A 306 -3.92 0.07 4.56
C SER A 306 -4.55 -0.79 3.47
N ASP A 307 -5.34 -0.19 2.57
CA ASP A 307 -5.82 -0.87 1.36
C ASP A 307 -4.65 -1.12 0.40
N TYR A 308 -3.62 -0.26 0.31
CA TYR A 308 -2.39 -0.53 -0.46
C TYR A 308 -1.58 -1.69 0.14
N TYR A 309 -1.51 -1.76 1.46
CA TYR A 309 -0.85 -2.87 2.15
C TYR A 309 -1.61 -4.19 1.95
N LEU A 310 -2.94 -4.14 2.11
CA LEU A 310 -3.82 -5.25 1.80
C LEU A 310 -3.74 -5.60 0.32
N ILE A 311 -3.66 -4.61 -0.59
CA ILE A 311 -3.44 -4.79 -2.02
C ILE A 311 -2.14 -5.49 -2.26
N ALA A 312 -0.99 -4.99 -1.78
CA ALA A 312 0.30 -5.61 -2.04
C ALA A 312 0.38 -7.05 -1.52
N LYS A 313 -0.27 -7.38 -0.39
CA LYS A 313 -0.25 -8.73 0.18
C LYS A 313 -1.27 -9.68 -0.44
N THR A 314 -2.49 -9.21 -0.69
CA THR A 314 -3.49 -9.99 -1.43
C THR A 314 -3.08 -10.15 -2.89
N SER A 315 -2.38 -9.19 -3.48
CA SER A 315 -1.79 -9.23 -4.83
C SER A 315 -0.95 -10.49 -5.03
N GLN A 316 0.02 -10.70 -4.13
CA GLN A 316 0.88 -11.86 -4.18
C GLN A 316 0.06 -13.13 -3.97
N THR A 317 -0.92 -13.10 -3.07
CA THR A 317 -1.82 -14.24 -2.81
C THR A 317 -2.65 -14.60 -4.05
N TYR A 318 -3.19 -13.61 -4.76
CA TYR A 318 -3.98 -13.79 -5.98
C TYR A 318 -3.12 -14.28 -7.16
N GLU A 319 -1.91 -13.72 -7.32
CA GLU A 319 -0.91 -14.20 -8.30
C GLU A 319 -0.58 -15.67 -8.02
N THR A 320 -0.26 -15.98 -6.76
CA THR A 320 0.08 -17.32 -6.31
C THR A 320 -1.09 -18.29 -6.47
N PHE A 321 -2.32 -17.85 -6.20
CA PHE A 321 -3.53 -18.64 -6.42
C PHE A 321 -3.70 -19.00 -7.88
N THR A 322 -3.49 -18.03 -8.76
CA THR A 322 -3.63 -18.22 -10.22
C THR A 322 -2.59 -19.20 -10.74
N ASP A 323 -1.36 -19.10 -10.24
CA ASP A 323 -0.26 -20.03 -10.58
C ASP A 323 -0.52 -21.46 -10.05
N TYR A 324 -1.11 -21.62 -8.85
CA TYR A 324 -1.43 -22.92 -8.24
C TYR A 324 -2.80 -23.49 -8.62
N LEU A 325 -3.53 -22.84 -9.50
CA LEU A 325 -4.80 -23.38 -9.97
C LEU A 325 -4.51 -24.61 -10.86
N THR A 326 -4.89 -25.80 -10.41
CA THR A 326 -4.67 -27.07 -11.13
C THR A 326 -5.96 -27.89 -11.20
N GLY A 327 -5.92 -29.06 -11.84
CA GLY A 327 -7.07 -29.95 -11.98
C GLY A 327 -7.82 -29.78 -13.30
N GLU A 328 -9.10 -30.14 -13.31
CA GLU A 328 -9.94 -30.11 -14.51
C GLU A 328 -10.15 -28.67 -15.02
N LYS A 329 -9.95 -28.44 -16.32
CA LYS A 329 -10.02 -27.10 -16.94
C LYS A 329 -11.31 -26.36 -16.60
N THR A 330 -12.45 -27.04 -16.67
CA THR A 330 -13.77 -26.45 -16.37
C THR A 330 -13.83 -25.90 -14.94
N LYS A 331 -13.38 -26.68 -13.96
CA LYS A 331 -13.32 -26.26 -12.55
C LYS A 331 -12.35 -25.12 -12.32
N GLN A 332 -11.22 -25.09 -13.03
CA GLN A 332 -10.30 -23.96 -12.98
C GLN A 332 -10.97 -22.68 -13.48
N ILE A 333 -11.68 -22.74 -14.61
CA ILE A 333 -12.41 -21.57 -15.15
C ILE A 333 -13.48 -21.09 -14.17
N GLU A 334 -14.31 -21.98 -13.62
CA GLU A 334 -15.32 -21.63 -12.59
C GLU A 334 -14.68 -20.98 -11.36
N THR A 335 -13.51 -21.49 -10.96
CA THR A 335 -12.77 -20.96 -9.81
C THR A 335 -12.21 -19.56 -10.10
N LEU A 336 -11.72 -19.29 -11.31
CA LEU A 336 -11.28 -17.95 -11.73
C LEU A 336 -12.45 -16.97 -11.80
N ILE A 337 -13.62 -17.40 -12.30
CA ILE A 337 -14.84 -16.58 -12.31
C ILE A 337 -15.19 -16.19 -10.88
N LYS A 338 -15.27 -17.16 -9.97
CA LYS A 338 -15.57 -16.92 -8.56
C LYS A 338 -14.55 -15.99 -7.89
N LEU A 339 -13.27 -16.10 -8.26
CA LEU A 339 -12.22 -15.18 -7.81
C LEU A 339 -12.49 -13.74 -8.26
N LEU A 340 -12.83 -13.55 -9.54
CA LEU A 340 -13.13 -12.24 -10.09
C LEU A 340 -14.41 -11.64 -9.51
N GLU A 341 -15.45 -12.45 -9.30
CA GLU A 341 -16.68 -12.04 -8.61
C GLU A 341 -16.39 -11.57 -7.19
N LYS A 342 -15.56 -12.31 -6.43
CA LYS A 342 -15.14 -11.90 -5.08
C LYS A 342 -14.28 -10.64 -5.09
N THR A 343 -13.42 -10.51 -6.10
CA THR A 343 -12.61 -9.30 -6.32
C THR A 343 -13.52 -8.09 -6.60
N ALA A 344 -14.55 -8.27 -7.43
CA ALA A 344 -15.56 -7.28 -7.73
C ALA A 344 -16.37 -6.86 -6.49
N SER A 345 -16.86 -7.83 -5.71
CA SER A 345 -17.68 -7.57 -4.53
C SER A 345 -16.91 -6.83 -3.43
N ASN A 346 -15.60 -7.08 -3.34
CA ASN A 346 -14.73 -6.43 -2.37
C ASN A 346 -14.23 -5.05 -2.84
N GLY A 347 -14.57 -4.59 -4.05
CA GLY A 347 -14.11 -3.30 -4.60
C GLY A 347 -12.60 -3.24 -4.83
N TYR A 348 -11.95 -4.40 -4.95
CA TYR A 348 -10.50 -4.51 -5.03
C TYR A 348 -9.99 -4.19 -6.44
N ILE A 349 -8.96 -3.35 -6.53
CA ILE A 349 -8.24 -3.09 -7.77
C ILE A 349 -6.95 -3.92 -7.75
N PRO A 350 -6.86 -4.99 -8.54
CA PRO A 350 -5.67 -5.83 -8.57
C PRO A 350 -4.44 -5.15 -9.14
N PRO A 351 -3.22 -5.63 -8.81
CA PRO A 351 -1.99 -5.19 -9.44
C PRO A 351 -1.89 -5.76 -10.86
N ILE A 352 -1.01 -5.16 -11.67
CA ILE A 352 -0.68 -5.69 -13.00
C ILE A 352 -0.05 -7.09 -12.96
N SER A 353 0.63 -7.48 -11.88
CA SER A 353 1.23 -8.82 -11.78
C SER A 353 0.17 -9.92 -11.72
N PHE A 354 -0.90 -9.71 -10.94
CA PHE A 354 -2.07 -10.58 -10.91
C PHE A 354 -2.73 -10.67 -12.29
N VAL A 355 -2.97 -9.53 -12.94
CA VAL A 355 -3.61 -9.52 -14.26
C VAL A 355 -2.78 -10.28 -15.29
N LYS A 356 -1.45 -10.16 -15.26
CA LYS A 356 -0.56 -10.94 -16.13
C LYS A 356 -0.59 -12.45 -15.81
N ALA A 357 -0.71 -12.82 -14.54
CA ALA A 357 -0.88 -14.22 -14.15
C ALA A 357 -2.23 -14.76 -14.65
N LEU A 358 -3.31 -13.96 -14.52
CA LEU A 358 -4.64 -14.29 -15.03
C LEU A 358 -4.64 -14.48 -16.55
N GLU A 359 -4.04 -13.54 -17.30
CA GLU A 359 -3.88 -13.65 -18.75
C GLU A 359 -3.15 -14.93 -19.14
N ARG A 360 -2.00 -15.20 -18.53
CA ARG A 360 -1.22 -16.43 -18.78
C ARG A 360 -2.09 -17.67 -18.53
N LYS A 361 -2.82 -17.69 -17.42
CA LYS A 361 -3.63 -18.85 -17.03
C LYS A 361 -4.81 -19.08 -17.95
N LEU A 362 -5.50 -18.02 -18.37
CA LEU A 362 -6.61 -18.12 -19.33
C LEU A 362 -6.10 -18.64 -20.69
N ASN A 363 -4.95 -18.17 -21.14
CA ASN A 363 -4.31 -18.64 -22.37
C ASN A 363 -3.86 -20.12 -22.28
N GLU A 364 -3.36 -20.56 -21.13
CA GLU A 364 -3.02 -21.97 -20.86
C GLU A 364 -4.27 -22.88 -20.85
N LEU A 365 -5.37 -22.39 -20.29
CA LEU A 365 -6.62 -23.15 -20.19
C LEU A 365 -7.27 -23.33 -21.56
N ASP A 366 -7.49 -22.22 -22.28
CA ASP A 366 -8.09 -22.22 -23.61
C ASP A 366 -7.90 -20.87 -24.32
N SER A 367 -6.82 -20.73 -25.08
CA SER A 367 -6.53 -19.54 -25.87
C SER A 367 -7.51 -19.28 -27.02
N THR A 368 -8.34 -20.27 -27.39
CA THR A 368 -9.37 -20.09 -28.43
C THR A 368 -10.66 -19.55 -27.85
N ARG A 369 -10.95 -19.89 -26.59
CA ARG A 369 -12.12 -19.41 -25.85
C ARG A 369 -11.94 -18.02 -25.27
N PHE A 370 -10.75 -17.69 -24.76
CA PHE A 370 -10.50 -16.41 -24.11
C PHE A 370 -9.66 -15.48 -24.96
N LYS A 371 -10.18 -14.29 -25.24
CA LYS A 371 -9.44 -13.21 -25.88
C LYS A 371 -9.11 -12.13 -24.85
N CYS A 372 -7.83 -12.02 -24.52
CA CYS A 372 -7.32 -11.11 -23.50
C CYS A 372 -6.72 -9.85 -24.13
N GLU A 373 -7.12 -8.66 -23.69
CA GLU A 373 -6.64 -7.38 -24.22
C GLU A 373 -6.50 -6.33 -23.12
N TYR A 374 -5.46 -5.49 -23.21
CA TYR A 374 -5.30 -4.32 -22.35
C TYR A 374 -5.93 -3.11 -23.05
N ILE A 375 -6.91 -2.49 -22.40
CA ILE A 375 -7.69 -1.38 -22.95
C ILE A 375 -7.71 -0.18 -22.02
N GLN A 376 -8.10 0.97 -22.56
CA GLN A 376 -8.32 2.19 -21.79
C GLN A 376 -9.76 2.68 -21.94
N PHE A 377 -10.25 3.36 -20.91
CA PHE A 377 -11.59 3.95 -20.89
C PHE A 377 -11.52 5.47 -20.81
N TYR A 378 -12.41 6.11 -21.57
CA TYR A 378 -12.71 7.53 -21.41
C TYR A 378 -13.48 7.78 -20.11
N PRO A 379 -13.50 9.02 -19.57
CA PRO A 379 -14.22 9.35 -18.33
C PRO A 379 -15.72 9.00 -18.33
N ASN A 380 -16.34 8.94 -19.51
CA ASN A 380 -17.74 8.52 -19.68
C ASN A 380 -17.95 6.99 -19.62
N GLY A 381 -16.90 6.21 -19.39
CA GLY A 381 -16.96 4.75 -19.31
C GLY A 381 -16.99 4.02 -20.66
N THR A 382 -16.79 4.71 -21.78
CA THR A 382 -16.63 4.07 -23.09
C THR A 382 -15.17 3.69 -23.33
N SER A 383 -14.93 2.47 -23.85
CA SER A 383 -13.58 2.04 -24.18
C SER A 383 -13.04 2.81 -25.39
N LEU A 384 -11.70 2.94 -25.49
CA LEU A 384 -11.05 3.67 -26.59
C LEU A 384 -11.40 3.09 -27.97
N ASP A 385 -11.68 1.79 -28.04
CA ASP A 385 -12.09 1.09 -29.27
C ASP A 385 -13.61 1.06 -29.48
N ASN A 386 -14.39 1.71 -28.62
CA ASN A 386 -15.86 1.77 -28.62
C ASN A 386 -16.57 0.41 -28.59
N LYS A 387 -15.90 -0.65 -28.11
CA LYS A 387 -16.49 -2.00 -28.05
C LYS A 387 -17.12 -2.32 -26.70
N SER A 388 -16.69 -1.64 -25.63
CA SER A 388 -17.11 -1.93 -24.26
C SER A 388 -17.58 -0.64 -23.59
N VAL A 389 -18.66 -0.72 -22.82
CA VAL A 389 -19.19 0.40 -22.03
C VAL A 389 -19.31 -0.07 -20.59
N LEU A 390 -18.63 0.63 -19.68
CA LEU A 390 -18.71 0.35 -18.25
C LEU A 390 -20.08 0.80 -17.72
N PRO A 391 -20.65 0.07 -16.75
CA PRO A 391 -21.88 0.48 -16.09
C PRO A 391 -21.75 1.88 -15.49
N SER A 392 -22.76 2.72 -15.74
CA SER A 392 -22.84 4.05 -15.14
C SER A 392 -22.95 3.93 -13.61
N MET A 393 -22.25 4.82 -12.90
CA MET A 393 -22.39 5.03 -11.46
C MET A 393 -23.19 6.28 -11.10
N GLU A 394 -23.81 6.93 -12.08
CA GLU A 394 -24.69 8.06 -11.80
C GLU A 394 -25.77 7.64 -10.79
N PRO A 395 -25.87 8.34 -9.65
CA PRO A 395 -26.99 8.12 -8.76
C PRO A 395 -28.29 8.46 -9.48
N THR A 396 -29.35 7.74 -9.15
CA THR A 396 -30.69 8.05 -9.67
C THR A 396 -31.16 9.43 -9.19
N ASP A 397 -32.09 10.05 -9.91
CA ASP A 397 -32.65 11.35 -9.49
C ASP A 397 -33.25 11.29 -8.08
N GLN A 398 -33.87 10.17 -7.71
CA GLN A 398 -34.41 9.95 -6.36
C GLN A 398 -33.29 9.87 -5.31
N GLU A 399 -32.21 9.16 -5.61
CA GLU A 399 -31.02 9.08 -4.74
C GLU A 399 -30.38 10.46 -4.53
N CYS A 400 -30.22 11.24 -5.60
CA CYS A 400 -29.74 12.63 -5.52
C CYS A 400 -30.68 13.50 -4.69
N GLN A 401 -31.99 13.39 -4.89
CA GLN A 401 -32.98 14.17 -4.14
C GLN A 401 -32.87 13.96 -2.63
N ILE A 402 -32.58 12.74 -2.17
CA ILE A 402 -32.42 12.44 -0.74
C ILE A 402 -31.25 13.22 -0.13
N ILE A 403 -30.09 13.26 -0.82
CA ILE A 403 -28.92 13.98 -0.31
C ILE A 403 -29.17 15.49 -0.36
N HIS A 404 -29.74 15.99 -1.45
CA HIS A 404 -30.03 17.40 -1.63
C HIS A 404 -31.13 17.90 -0.67
N SER A 405 -32.17 17.11 -0.37
CA SER A 405 -33.18 17.49 0.63
C SER A 405 -32.58 17.51 2.01
N PHE A 406 -31.80 16.49 2.38
CA PHE A 406 -31.12 16.45 3.67
C PHE A 406 -30.25 17.71 3.89
N VAL A 407 -29.43 18.08 2.91
CA VAL A 407 -28.58 19.27 3.04
C VAL A 407 -29.42 20.55 3.09
N ARG A 408 -30.48 20.68 2.29
CA ARG A 408 -31.36 21.86 2.33
C ARG A 408 -32.07 22.02 3.68
N ASP A 409 -32.61 20.92 4.21
CA ASP A 409 -33.36 20.91 5.48
C ASP A 409 -32.45 21.18 6.68
N ASN A 410 -31.16 20.83 6.58
CA ASN A 410 -30.18 20.97 7.66
C ASN A 410 -29.11 22.04 7.38
N PHE A 411 -29.25 22.84 6.31
CA PHE A 411 -28.18 23.70 5.81
C PHE A 411 -27.68 24.68 6.86
N GLN A 412 -28.61 25.35 7.55
CA GLN A 412 -28.28 26.31 8.59
C GLN A 412 -27.55 25.65 9.76
N SER A 413 -28.02 24.51 10.26
CA SER A 413 -27.36 23.79 11.36
C SER A 413 -25.95 23.32 10.96
N LEU A 414 -25.80 22.81 9.74
CA LEU A 414 -24.51 22.40 9.19
C LEU A 414 -23.56 23.60 9.01
N LEU A 415 -24.07 24.79 8.65
CA LEU A 415 -23.28 26.01 8.59
C LEU A 415 -22.87 26.49 9.98
N GLU A 416 -23.78 26.53 10.95
CA GLU A 416 -23.49 26.95 12.32
C GLU A 416 -22.40 26.09 12.96
N SER A 417 -22.46 24.76 12.75
CA SER A 417 -21.48 23.84 13.33
C SER A 417 -20.11 23.88 12.65
N ASN A 418 -20.04 24.19 11.35
CA ASN A 418 -18.80 24.09 10.58
C ASN A 418 -18.21 25.45 10.16
N CYS A 419 -19.01 26.52 10.17
CA CYS A 419 -18.71 27.84 9.63
C CYS A 419 -19.42 28.96 10.44
N PRO A 420 -19.21 29.05 11.76
CA PRO A 420 -20.02 29.92 12.64
C PRO A 420 -20.04 31.39 12.20
N LYS A 421 -18.92 31.92 11.68
CA LYS A 421 -18.85 33.31 11.18
C LYS A 421 -19.71 33.57 9.95
N LEU A 422 -19.91 32.58 9.10
CA LEU A 422 -20.83 32.70 7.95
C LEU A 422 -22.28 32.48 8.37
N ALA A 423 -22.50 31.78 9.47
CA ALA A 423 -23.82 31.57 10.05
C ALA A 423 -24.37 32.81 10.80
N GLU A 424 -23.57 33.87 10.98
CA GLU A 424 -24.05 35.15 11.51
C GLU A 424 -25.05 35.84 10.55
N ASP A 425 -24.92 35.62 9.23
CA ASP A 425 -25.85 36.10 8.21
C ASP A 425 -26.06 35.05 7.11
N PRO A 426 -26.82 33.97 7.40
CA PRO A 426 -27.08 32.91 6.44
C PRO A 426 -27.95 33.44 5.29
N SER A 427 -28.74 34.50 5.51
CA SER A 427 -29.63 35.08 4.51
C SER A 427 -28.85 35.64 3.32
N LYS A 428 -27.71 36.28 3.56
CA LYS A 428 -26.84 36.79 2.50
C LYS A 428 -26.24 35.67 1.65
N LEU A 429 -25.78 34.59 2.28
CA LEU A 429 -25.27 33.43 1.56
C LEU A 429 -26.40 32.73 0.78
N LEU A 430 -27.56 32.50 1.40
CA LEU A 430 -28.73 31.90 0.75
C LEU A 430 -29.22 32.73 -0.44
N ASN A 431 -29.20 34.06 -0.34
CA ASN A 431 -29.51 34.94 -1.45
C ASN A 431 -28.51 34.77 -2.61
N GLN A 432 -27.21 34.58 -2.31
CA GLN A 432 -26.20 34.28 -3.34
C GLN A 432 -26.40 32.89 -3.95
N LEU A 433 -26.81 31.90 -3.15
CA LEU A 433 -27.12 30.53 -3.58
C LEU A 433 -28.52 30.39 -4.22
N SER A 434 -29.34 31.44 -4.25
CA SER A 434 -30.69 31.38 -4.85
C SER A 434 -30.65 31.26 -6.38
N ASN A 435 -29.57 31.71 -7.01
CA ASN A 435 -29.37 31.60 -8.45
C ASN A 435 -28.83 30.21 -8.82
N PRO A 436 -29.36 29.54 -9.86
CA PRO A 436 -28.81 28.28 -10.31
C PRO A 436 -27.45 28.48 -10.98
N PHE A 437 -26.45 27.71 -10.54
CA PHE A 437 -25.12 27.63 -11.14
C PHE A 437 -24.86 26.21 -11.65
N ASP A 438 -24.12 26.11 -12.75
CA ASP A 438 -23.72 24.84 -13.35
C ASP A 438 -22.50 24.25 -12.65
N VAL A 439 -21.59 25.11 -12.18
CA VAL A 439 -20.35 24.72 -11.50
C VAL A 439 -20.13 25.57 -10.27
N LEU A 440 -19.78 24.92 -9.16
CA LEU A 440 -19.27 25.57 -7.97
C LEU A 440 -17.76 25.35 -7.89
N PHE A 441 -16.97 26.43 -7.86
CA PHE A 441 -15.51 26.36 -7.79
C PHE A 441 -15.01 26.65 -6.37
N ASP A 442 -14.43 25.61 -5.76
CA ASP A 442 -13.83 25.66 -4.43
C ASP A 442 -12.44 26.31 -4.49
N CYS A 443 -12.38 27.59 -4.18
CA CYS A 443 -11.14 28.36 -4.05
C CYS A 443 -10.62 28.44 -2.60
N LEU A 444 -11.28 27.80 -1.63
CA LEU A 444 -10.89 27.87 -0.21
C LEU A 444 -9.66 27.03 0.10
N HIS A 445 -9.61 25.87 -0.52
CA HIS A 445 -8.62 24.84 -0.29
C HIS A 445 -7.38 24.94 -1.16
N TYR A 446 -7.31 25.97 -2.00
CA TYR A 446 -6.08 26.29 -2.69
C TYR A 446 -5.03 26.76 -1.67
N PRO A 447 -3.83 26.15 -1.67
CA PRO A 447 -2.87 26.30 -0.59
C PRO A 447 -2.44 27.76 -0.43
N PRO A 448 -2.42 28.29 0.81
CA PRO A 448 -1.87 29.60 1.06
C PRO A 448 -0.34 29.58 0.95
N LEU A 449 0.21 30.46 0.12
CA LEU A 449 1.40 31.24 0.48
C LEU A 449 2.75 30.53 0.77
N GLU A 450 3.22 29.57 -0.05
CA GLU A 450 4.66 29.17 -0.05
C GLU A 450 5.48 29.75 -1.23
N LEU A 451 5.96 30.98 -0.99
CA LEU A 451 7.08 31.75 -1.60
C LEU A 451 7.23 31.96 -3.13
N ASP A 452 6.75 31.13 -4.06
CA ASP A 452 6.97 31.35 -5.53
C ASP A 452 5.69 31.31 -6.40
N TRP A 453 4.52 31.32 -5.78
CA TRP A 453 3.22 31.06 -6.40
C TRP A 453 2.39 32.35 -6.65
N ARG A 454 2.83 33.52 -6.18
CA ARG A 454 2.17 34.83 -6.40
C ARG A 454 1.98 35.16 -7.89
N THR A 455 2.75 34.54 -8.78
CA THR A 455 2.60 34.69 -10.25
C THR A 455 1.78 33.58 -10.90
N ARG A 456 1.75 32.37 -10.33
CA ARG A 456 1.14 31.18 -10.97
C ARG A 456 -0.32 30.95 -10.58
N HIS A 457 -0.72 31.26 -9.35
CA HIS A 457 -2.09 31.05 -8.87
C HIS A 457 -3.15 31.93 -9.55
N PRO A 458 -2.86 33.23 -9.77
CA PRO A 458 -3.68 34.11 -10.58
C PRO A 458 -4.01 33.51 -11.96
N LEU A 459 -2.97 33.03 -12.65
CA LEU A 459 -3.09 32.42 -13.98
C LEU A 459 -3.84 31.08 -13.94
N TYR A 460 -3.64 30.31 -12.87
CA TYR A 460 -4.32 29.05 -12.67
C TYR A 460 -5.83 29.23 -12.49
N ILE A 461 -6.26 30.04 -11.52
CA ILE A 461 -7.69 30.33 -11.27
C ILE A 461 -8.32 30.91 -12.52
N LYS A 462 -7.61 31.86 -13.16
CA LYS A 462 -8.02 32.42 -14.43
C LYS A 462 -8.27 31.30 -15.45
N ARG A 463 -7.30 30.44 -15.72
CA ARG A 463 -7.46 29.34 -16.69
C ARG A 463 -8.63 28.41 -16.37
N VAL A 464 -8.84 28.05 -15.09
CA VAL A 464 -9.99 27.24 -14.68
C VAL A 464 -11.31 27.97 -14.96
N LEU A 465 -11.43 29.23 -14.57
CA LEU A 465 -12.65 30.01 -14.78
C LEU A 465 -12.95 30.24 -16.27
N TYR A 466 -11.92 30.53 -17.07
CA TYR A 466 -12.08 30.65 -18.52
C TYR A 466 -12.50 29.31 -19.14
N GLN A 467 -11.94 28.18 -18.70
CA GLN A 467 -12.40 26.87 -19.18
C GLN A 467 -13.87 26.62 -18.85
N ILE A 468 -14.32 26.95 -17.63
CA ILE A 468 -15.73 26.79 -17.24
C ILE A 468 -16.64 27.69 -18.10
N ALA A 469 -16.24 28.95 -18.30
CA ALA A 469 -17.00 29.90 -19.11
C ALA A 469 -17.06 29.49 -20.60
N ASP A 470 -15.95 28.99 -21.15
CA ASP A 470 -15.81 28.55 -22.55
C ASP A 470 -16.59 27.25 -22.81
N GLU A 471 -16.76 26.39 -21.80
CA GLU A 471 -17.60 25.19 -21.88
C GLU A 471 -19.10 25.55 -21.93
N LYS A 472 -19.57 26.01 -23.09
CA LYS A 472 -20.98 26.26 -23.41
C LYS A 472 -21.66 27.34 -22.55
N GLY A 473 -20.91 28.30 -22.00
CA GLY A 473 -21.48 29.41 -21.22
C GLY A 473 -22.02 29.00 -19.85
N LYS A 474 -21.42 27.97 -19.24
CA LYS A 474 -21.78 27.53 -17.88
C LYS A 474 -21.56 28.65 -16.87
N ARG A 475 -22.52 28.81 -15.95
CA ARG A 475 -22.44 29.76 -14.84
C ARG A 475 -21.66 29.14 -13.68
N CYS A 476 -20.72 29.89 -13.15
CA CYS A 476 -19.83 29.47 -12.08
C CYS A 476 -20.04 30.31 -10.81
N LEU A 477 -20.22 29.63 -9.68
CA LEU A 477 -20.12 30.24 -8.35
C LEU A 477 -18.76 29.92 -7.74
N VAL A 478 -17.97 30.95 -7.46
CA VAL A 478 -16.64 30.79 -6.86
C VAL A 478 -16.74 31.06 -5.36
N ILE A 479 -16.32 30.11 -4.54
CA ILE A 479 -16.24 30.29 -3.10
C ILE A 479 -14.77 30.51 -2.73
N ALA A 480 -14.42 31.75 -2.39
CA ALA A 480 -13.04 32.17 -2.21
C ALA A 480 -12.83 32.94 -0.91
N LYS A 481 -11.59 32.93 -0.43
CA LYS A 481 -11.14 33.85 0.63
C LYS A 481 -11.27 35.29 0.14
N ILE A 482 -11.49 36.23 1.06
CA ILE A 482 -11.73 37.66 0.72
C ILE A 482 -10.66 38.22 -0.23
N ASP A 483 -9.38 38.00 0.05
CA ASP A 483 -8.26 38.45 -0.78
C ASP A 483 -8.27 37.85 -2.19
N LEU A 484 -8.59 36.56 -2.29
CA LEU A 484 -8.66 35.85 -3.55
C LEU A 484 -9.90 36.25 -4.36
N ALA A 485 -11.00 36.55 -3.68
CA ALA A 485 -12.21 37.05 -4.30
C ALA A 485 -11.98 38.41 -4.95
N ASP A 486 -11.28 39.33 -4.29
CA ASP A 486 -10.94 40.64 -4.86
C ASP A 486 -10.07 40.49 -6.12
N TYR A 487 -9.16 39.50 -6.13
CA TYR A 487 -8.41 39.15 -7.34
C TYR A 487 -9.33 38.61 -8.45
N ILE A 488 -10.27 37.72 -8.13
CA ILE A 488 -11.21 37.17 -9.12
C ILE A 488 -12.06 38.29 -9.72
N ASP A 489 -12.54 39.24 -8.93
CA ASP A 489 -13.27 40.41 -9.43
C ASP A 489 -12.42 41.25 -10.39
N SER A 490 -11.12 41.37 -10.11
CA SER A 490 -10.18 42.10 -10.97
C SER A 490 -9.98 41.47 -12.36
N LEU A 491 -10.34 40.19 -12.53
CA LEU A 491 -10.31 39.51 -13.83
C LEU A 491 -11.36 40.04 -14.81
N ARG A 492 -12.35 40.82 -14.34
CA ARG A 492 -13.44 41.40 -15.14
C ARG A 492 -14.18 40.37 -15.98
N MET A 493 -14.44 39.19 -15.40
CA MET A 493 -15.28 38.19 -16.05
C MET A 493 -16.75 38.65 -16.08
N PRO A 494 -17.54 38.26 -17.09
CA PRO A 494 -18.96 38.62 -17.14
C PRO A 494 -19.70 38.15 -15.88
N ALA A 495 -20.42 39.06 -15.22
CA ALA A 495 -21.07 38.80 -13.93
C ALA A 495 -22.23 37.79 -14.02
N ASP A 496 -22.79 37.62 -15.22
CA ASP A 496 -23.78 36.58 -15.54
C ASP A 496 -23.16 35.18 -15.58
N LEU A 497 -21.86 35.09 -15.90
CA LEU A 497 -21.09 33.84 -15.96
C LEU A 497 -20.38 33.51 -14.64
N VAL A 498 -19.84 34.49 -13.92
CA VAL A 498 -19.07 34.25 -12.68
C VAL A 498 -19.59 35.09 -11.54
N SER A 499 -19.94 34.43 -10.43
CA SER A 499 -20.30 35.06 -9.15
C SER A 499 -19.34 34.62 -8.06
N VAL A 500 -19.06 35.49 -7.08
CA VAL A 500 -18.06 35.22 -6.04
C VAL A 500 -18.66 35.36 -4.63
N VAL A 501 -18.55 34.28 -3.84
CA VAL A 501 -18.84 34.26 -2.40
C VAL A 501 -17.54 34.52 -1.64
N ARG A 502 -17.55 35.53 -0.79
CA ARG A 502 -16.41 35.94 0.02
C ARG A 502 -16.45 35.26 1.39
N VAL A 503 -15.41 34.52 1.72
CA VAL A 503 -15.30 33.74 2.96
C VAL A 503 -14.17 34.26 3.85
N PRO A 504 -14.39 34.45 5.16
CA PRO A 504 -13.32 34.83 6.09
C PRO A 504 -12.21 33.76 6.20
N TYR A 505 -10.98 34.19 6.46
CA TYR A 505 -9.78 33.34 6.51
C TYR A 505 -9.85 32.14 7.45
N GLU A 506 -10.67 32.18 8.49
CA GLU A 506 -10.72 31.11 9.50
C GLU A 506 -11.43 29.84 9.01
N SER A 507 -12.01 29.87 7.81
CA SER A 507 -12.85 28.79 7.27
C SER A 507 -12.10 27.81 6.34
N ILE A 508 -10.78 27.62 6.50
CA ILE A 508 -9.96 26.85 5.54
C ILE A 508 -10.35 25.36 5.47
N LYS A 509 -10.86 24.77 6.55
CA LYS A 509 -11.29 23.35 6.58
C LYS A 509 -12.79 23.19 6.30
N SER A 510 -13.43 24.23 5.80
CA SER A 510 -14.88 24.32 5.68
C SER A 510 -15.44 23.37 4.62
N PRO A 511 -16.52 22.62 4.92
CA PRO A 511 -17.28 21.85 3.93
C PRO A 511 -18.18 22.76 3.07
N LEU A 512 -18.11 24.08 3.19
CA LEU A 512 -19.01 25.03 2.53
C LEU A 512 -19.12 24.82 1.01
N PRO A 513 -18.05 24.57 0.24
CA PRO A 513 -18.20 24.29 -1.20
C PRO A 513 -19.06 23.06 -1.48
N LEU A 514 -18.88 22.00 -0.69
CA LEU A 514 -19.69 20.79 -0.79
C LEU A 514 -21.15 21.06 -0.40
N LEU A 515 -21.37 21.69 0.77
CA LEU A 515 -22.70 22.00 1.26
C LEU A 515 -23.45 22.92 0.28
N SER A 516 -22.77 23.91 -0.28
CA SER A 516 -23.35 24.83 -1.25
C SER A 516 -23.69 24.12 -2.55
N THR A 517 -22.86 23.18 -3.00
CA THR A 517 -23.17 22.37 -4.21
C THR A 517 -24.40 21.49 -3.98
N LEU A 518 -24.50 20.84 -2.82
CA LEU A 518 -25.64 20.00 -2.45
C LEU A 518 -26.91 20.81 -2.11
N TYR A 519 -26.77 22.08 -1.74
CA TYR A 519 -27.90 22.99 -1.55
C TYR A 519 -28.51 23.41 -2.89
N HIS A 520 -27.70 23.51 -3.94
CA HIS A 520 -28.09 23.86 -5.31
C HIS A 520 -28.79 22.71 -6.04
N ASN A 521 -28.82 22.79 -7.38
CA ASN A 521 -29.44 21.82 -8.27
C ASN A 521 -28.70 20.47 -8.20
N PRO A 522 -29.42 19.32 -8.23
CA PRO A 522 -28.83 17.99 -8.38
C PRO A 522 -27.77 17.83 -9.47
N LYS A 523 -27.80 18.66 -10.52
CA LYS A 523 -26.85 18.63 -11.65
C LYS A 523 -25.65 19.58 -11.49
N THR A 524 -25.57 20.36 -10.41
CA THR A 524 -24.46 21.29 -10.19
C THR A 524 -23.17 20.49 -9.94
N LEU A 525 -22.11 20.81 -10.68
CA LEU A 525 -20.79 20.19 -10.52
C LEU A 525 -19.97 20.93 -9.46
N LEU A 526 -19.07 20.21 -8.79
CA LEU A 526 -18.11 20.78 -7.84
C LEU A 526 -16.70 20.72 -8.43
N ALA A 527 -16.12 21.87 -8.80
CA ALA A 527 -14.71 21.97 -9.10
C ALA A 527 -13.92 22.15 -7.79
N SER A 528 -13.24 21.10 -7.33
CA SER A 528 -12.44 21.16 -6.10
C SER A 528 -11.21 20.27 -6.19
N PRO A 529 -10.03 20.76 -5.73
CA PRO A 529 -8.82 19.94 -5.67
C PRO A 529 -8.81 18.97 -4.48
N ILE A 530 -9.72 19.10 -3.52
CA ILE A 530 -9.75 18.26 -2.32
C ILE A 530 -10.66 17.06 -2.49
N ASP A 531 -10.25 15.92 -1.94
CA ASP A 531 -11.15 14.80 -1.76
C ASP A 531 -12.26 15.10 -0.74
N GLN A 532 -13.45 15.38 -1.24
CA GLN A 532 -14.63 15.73 -0.46
C GLN A 532 -15.20 14.55 0.34
N ARG A 533 -14.70 13.33 0.12
CA ARG A 533 -15.11 12.14 0.87
C ARG A 533 -14.80 12.22 2.37
N ILE A 534 -13.85 13.08 2.75
CA ILE A 534 -13.56 13.38 4.16
C ILE A 534 -14.77 13.94 4.90
N TYR A 535 -15.70 14.60 4.20
CA TYR A 535 -16.86 15.25 4.77
C TYR A 535 -18.08 14.33 4.91
N LYS A 536 -17.99 13.06 4.51
CA LYS A 536 -19.11 12.11 4.60
C LYS A 536 -19.72 12.03 6.01
N THR A 537 -18.88 12.14 7.05
CA THR A 537 -19.32 12.02 8.44
C THR A 537 -20.09 13.25 8.90
N LEU A 538 -19.84 14.41 8.28
CA LEU A 538 -20.58 15.64 8.56
C LEU A 538 -22.03 15.54 8.11
N LEU A 539 -22.27 14.82 7.01
CA LEU A 539 -23.62 14.69 6.46
C LEU A 539 -24.48 13.70 7.25
N GLY A 540 -23.92 12.92 8.19
CA GLY A 540 -24.70 11.95 8.97
C GLY A 540 -25.51 10.94 8.13
N LEU A 541 -25.19 10.80 6.85
CA LEU A 541 -26.02 10.08 5.90
C LEU A 541 -25.86 8.58 6.09
N ASN A 542 -26.98 7.88 6.29
CA ASN A 542 -27.05 6.42 6.20
C ASN A 542 -26.72 5.93 4.77
N ASN A 543 -26.88 6.79 3.76
CA ASN A 543 -26.66 6.51 2.33
C ASN A 543 -25.24 6.87 1.86
N THR A 544 -24.23 6.37 2.57
CA THR A 544 -22.83 6.68 2.24
C THR A 544 -22.45 6.29 0.80
N ASP A 545 -22.96 5.17 0.29
CA ASP A 545 -22.73 4.74 -1.10
C ASP A 545 -23.22 5.77 -2.13
N VAL A 546 -24.43 6.30 -1.94
CA VAL A 546 -25.02 7.32 -2.82
C VAL A 546 -24.17 8.57 -2.81
N PHE A 547 -23.71 9.03 -1.64
CA PHE A 547 -22.84 10.20 -1.54
C PHE A 547 -21.51 9.99 -2.25
N TYR A 548 -20.92 8.79 -2.15
CA TYR A 548 -19.68 8.46 -2.86
C TYR A 548 -19.86 8.46 -4.37
N ARG A 549 -20.94 7.83 -4.86
CA ARG A 549 -21.29 7.85 -6.28
C ARG A 549 -21.56 9.27 -6.77
N TRP A 550 -22.25 10.08 -5.98
CA TRP A 550 -22.53 11.49 -6.29
C TRP A 550 -21.23 12.30 -6.41
N ILE A 551 -20.36 12.27 -5.41
CA ILE A 551 -19.06 12.97 -5.46
C ILE A 551 -18.26 12.54 -6.68
N GLN A 552 -18.17 11.23 -6.95
CA GLN A 552 -17.39 10.74 -8.08
C GLN A 552 -17.91 11.23 -9.45
N THR A 553 -19.23 11.39 -9.57
CA THR A 553 -19.91 11.79 -10.81
C THR A 553 -20.09 13.30 -10.95
N HIS A 554 -19.95 14.07 -9.86
CA HIS A 554 -20.18 15.51 -9.84
C HIS A 554 -18.91 16.33 -9.55
N GLN A 555 -17.82 15.71 -9.11
CA GLN A 555 -16.57 16.42 -8.83
C GLN A 555 -15.69 16.54 -10.08
N LEU A 556 -15.45 17.79 -10.48
CA LEU A 556 -14.40 18.16 -11.42
C LEU A 556 -13.10 18.34 -10.64
N ILE A 557 -12.02 17.73 -11.10
CA ILE A 557 -10.72 17.84 -10.43
C ILE A 557 -9.81 18.76 -11.23
N PRO A 558 -9.44 19.91 -10.68
CA PRO A 558 -8.52 20.82 -11.35
C PRO A 558 -7.08 20.26 -11.37
N VAL A 559 -6.54 19.96 -12.55
CA VAL A 559 -5.21 19.36 -12.73
C VAL A 559 -4.23 20.38 -13.29
N THR A 560 -3.04 20.45 -12.68
CA THR A 560 -1.92 21.32 -13.11
C THR A 560 -0.80 20.49 -13.70
N LYS A 561 -0.42 20.81 -14.94
CA LYS A 561 0.83 20.39 -15.60
C LYS A 561 1.69 21.65 -15.85
N PRO A 562 3.01 21.53 -16.08
CA PRO A 562 3.92 22.68 -16.17
C PRO A 562 3.42 23.86 -17.01
N ASP A 563 2.74 23.57 -18.14
CA ASP A 563 2.22 24.59 -19.05
C ASP A 563 0.70 24.57 -19.25
N LEU A 564 -0.01 23.62 -18.62
CA LEU A 564 -1.42 23.34 -18.87
C LEU A 564 -2.21 23.23 -17.57
N VAL A 565 -3.35 23.92 -17.52
CA VAL A 565 -4.36 23.78 -16.46
C VAL A 565 -5.62 23.30 -17.14
N TYR A 566 -6.20 22.23 -16.62
CA TYR A 566 -7.46 21.70 -17.14
C TYR A 566 -8.31 21.10 -16.03
N LEU A 567 -9.62 21.15 -16.20
CA LEU A 567 -10.57 20.41 -15.38
C LEU A 567 -10.67 18.97 -15.87
N GLN A 568 -10.27 18.03 -15.04
CA GLN A 568 -10.51 16.61 -15.27
C GLN A 568 -11.99 16.32 -15.06
N ALA A 569 -12.63 15.77 -16.08
CA ALA A 569 -14.03 15.36 -16.02
C ALA A 569 -14.27 14.31 -14.92
N PRO A 570 -15.47 14.32 -14.30
CA PRO A 570 -15.84 13.29 -13.34
C PRO A 570 -15.84 11.91 -13.99
N CYS A 571 -15.71 10.88 -13.16
CA CYS A 571 -15.72 9.50 -13.62
C CYS A 571 -17.13 8.93 -13.51
N LEU A 572 -17.73 8.62 -14.65
CA LEU A 572 -19.12 8.16 -14.69
C LEU A 572 -19.28 6.66 -14.45
N TYR A 573 -18.21 5.95 -14.09
CA TYR A 573 -18.22 4.50 -13.94
C TYR A 573 -17.49 4.01 -12.69
N ALA A 574 -17.83 2.80 -12.23
CA ALA A 574 -17.20 2.17 -11.08
C ALA A 574 -15.81 1.65 -11.45
N THR A 575 -14.77 2.06 -10.72
CA THR A 575 -13.43 1.48 -10.85
C THR A 575 -13.33 0.18 -10.04
N ARG A 576 -14.10 -0.83 -10.45
CA ARG A 576 -14.09 -2.19 -9.87
C ARG A 576 -14.17 -3.22 -10.99
N VAL A 577 -13.93 -4.48 -10.66
CA VAL A 577 -14.11 -5.59 -11.62
C VAL A 577 -15.59 -5.65 -12.06
N HIS A 578 -15.83 -5.74 -13.36
CA HIS A 578 -17.14 -5.98 -13.94
C HIS A 578 -17.13 -7.33 -14.66
N VAL A 579 -18.10 -8.18 -14.32
CA VAL A 579 -18.25 -9.52 -14.89
C VAL A 579 -19.60 -9.57 -15.61
N ASN A 580 -19.56 -9.60 -16.94
CA ASN A 580 -20.71 -9.83 -17.79
C ASN A 580 -20.67 -11.28 -18.33
N THR A 581 -21.76 -11.73 -18.97
CA THR A 581 -21.89 -13.11 -19.49
C THR A 581 -20.76 -13.49 -20.45
N ASN A 582 -20.32 -12.56 -21.32
CA ASN A 582 -19.32 -12.82 -22.36
C ASN A 582 -18.07 -11.94 -22.24
N GLU A 583 -17.97 -11.11 -21.19
CA GLU A 583 -16.88 -10.14 -21.06
C GLU A 583 -16.55 -9.87 -19.59
N TRP A 584 -15.27 -9.89 -19.24
CA TRP A 584 -14.77 -9.40 -17.96
C TRP A 584 -13.93 -8.16 -18.17
N LEU A 585 -14.14 -7.15 -17.34
CA LEU A 585 -13.38 -5.91 -17.33
C LEU A 585 -12.76 -5.74 -15.95
N VAL A 586 -11.44 -5.90 -15.88
CA VAL A 586 -10.67 -5.89 -14.64
C VAL A 586 -9.81 -4.62 -14.61
N PRO A 587 -10.12 -3.61 -13.78
CA PRO A 587 -9.22 -2.47 -13.62
C PRO A 587 -7.95 -2.96 -12.93
N TYR A 588 -6.79 -2.38 -13.26
CA TYR A 588 -5.56 -2.79 -12.58
C TYR A 588 -4.61 -1.63 -12.30
N PHE A 589 -3.86 -1.78 -11.22
CA PHE A 589 -2.81 -0.87 -10.80
C PHE A 589 -1.47 -1.30 -11.40
N ASP A 590 -0.88 -0.47 -12.25
CA ASP A 590 0.39 -0.75 -12.93
C ASP A 590 1.63 -0.37 -12.13
N GLY A 591 1.45 0.15 -10.91
CA GLY A 591 2.54 0.65 -10.06
C GLY A 591 2.82 2.14 -10.24
N SER A 592 2.20 2.82 -11.22
CA SER A 592 2.31 4.26 -11.34
C SER A 592 1.66 4.94 -10.13
N PRO A 593 2.24 6.02 -9.59
CA PRO A 593 1.60 6.77 -8.51
C PRO A 593 0.30 7.37 -9.05
N LEU A 594 -0.82 6.75 -8.70
CA LEU A 594 -2.13 7.33 -8.91
C LEU A 594 -2.17 8.61 -8.06
N THR A 595 -2.31 9.76 -8.72
CA THR A 595 -2.70 10.97 -7.98
C THR A 595 -4.08 10.74 -7.34
N GLU A 596 -4.39 11.43 -6.23
CA GLU A 596 -5.71 11.33 -5.56
C GLU A 596 -6.89 11.47 -6.55
N SER A 597 -6.65 12.17 -7.66
CA SER A 597 -7.58 12.47 -8.74
C SER A 597 -7.62 11.48 -9.90
N GLU A 598 -6.59 10.67 -10.10
CA GLU A 598 -6.52 9.80 -11.27
C GLU A 598 -7.38 8.54 -11.09
N ASN A 599 -8.32 8.38 -12.01
CA ASN A 599 -9.00 7.10 -12.16
C ASN A 599 -8.02 6.10 -12.76
N VAL A 600 -8.16 4.82 -12.40
CA VAL A 600 -7.49 3.76 -13.14
C VAL A 600 -8.08 3.74 -14.55
N GLN A 601 -7.28 4.24 -15.50
CA GLN A 601 -7.65 4.30 -16.90
C GLN A 601 -7.31 2.99 -17.62
N THR A 602 -6.44 2.16 -17.06
CA THR A 602 -6.00 0.90 -17.66
C THR A 602 -6.79 -0.30 -17.14
N TRP A 603 -7.33 -1.06 -18.08
CA TRP A 603 -8.22 -2.18 -17.82
C TRP A 603 -7.77 -3.40 -18.61
N PHE A 604 -7.98 -4.57 -18.02
CA PHE A 604 -7.78 -5.85 -18.67
C PHE A 604 -9.14 -6.42 -19.06
N ARG A 605 -9.35 -6.57 -20.36
CA ARG A 605 -10.55 -7.13 -20.96
C ARG A 605 -10.33 -8.60 -21.28
N VAL A 606 -11.26 -9.45 -20.85
CA VAL A 606 -11.36 -10.86 -21.25
C VAL A 606 -12.66 -11.05 -21.98
N GLN A 607 -12.62 -11.31 -23.29
CA GLN A 607 -13.81 -11.69 -24.06
C GLN A 607 -13.90 -13.22 -24.12
N ILE A 608 -15.09 -13.75 -23.86
CA ILE A 608 -15.38 -15.19 -23.86
C ILE A 608 -16.09 -15.54 -25.16
N ASN A 609 -15.47 -16.38 -25.99
CA ASN A 609 -16.06 -16.90 -27.21
C ASN A 609 -16.98 -18.08 -26.86
N ASN A 610 -18.27 -17.97 -27.20
CA ASN A 610 -19.28 -19.01 -26.99
C ASN A 610 -19.26 -20.10 -28.08
N ASN A 611 -18.06 -20.57 -28.44
CA ASN A 611 -17.90 -21.63 -29.44
C ASN A 611 -18.53 -22.95 -29.00
#